data_AF-A0A6A6GHB6-F1
#
_entry.id   AF-A0A6A6GHB6-F1
#
_cell.length_a   1.000
_cell.length_b   1.000
_cell.length_c   1.000
_cell.angle_alpha   90.00
_cell.angle_beta   90.00
_cell.angle_gamma   90.00
#
_symmetry.space_group_name_H-M   'P 1'
#
loop_
_entity.id
_entity.type
_entity.pdbx_description
1 polymer ?
#
loop_
_entity_poly.entity_id
_entity_poly.type
_entity_poly.pdbx_seq_one_letter_code
_entity_poly.pdbx_strand_id
1 'polypeptide(L)'
;DTSLPTPFDTTLGNNFTSAACLPFFQTFLSNATFSACLPFSLLLQTSSSFFQTIRQPARLARTLDATCTVNVTDCSLLMSNLNTQLRSQAVCGADLSLGNPVVIQAANGFAAYDVLYRAACLKSRLPTPSSSSPTSSSPSSVPAPTSTSSGGQYCFSLAATNLSAPDSMYTYFLPLGLKLPPDARPACTGCLKDTMAGFAQSATIKGQGVAGTYEAAAATVEKWCGEGFVRRGVGVGSANAGSR
;
A
#
# COMPACT_ATOMS: atom_id res chain seq x y z
N ASP A 1 -0.03 -4.45 -24.94
CA ASP A 1 -0.50 -3.35 -24.08
C ASP A 1 0.26 -3.23 -22.78
N THR A 2 0.69 -1.99 -22.51
CA THR A 2 1.62 -1.55 -21.46
C THR A 2 1.01 -0.48 -20.57
N SER A 3 -0.32 -0.38 -20.48
CA SER A 3 -0.96 0.59 -19.59
C SER A 3 -0.74 0.21 -18.13
N LEU A 4 -0.35 1.20 -17.34
CA LEU A 4 -0.30 1.07 -15.89
C LEU A 4 -1.72 1.05 -15.32
N PRO A 5 -1.95 0.33 -14.21
CA PRO A 5 -3.26 0.30 -13.57
C PRO A 5 -3.63 1.67 -13.00
N THR A 6 -4.93 1.99 -13.01
CA THR A 6 -5.47 3.25 -12.52
C THR A 6 -6.50 3.02 -11.42
N PRO A 7 -6.61 3.92 -10.43
CA PRO A 7 -7.67 3.86 -9.42
C PRO A 7 -9.05 3.96 -10.05
N PHE A 8 -10.04 3.35 -9.40
CA PHE A 8 -11.44 3.44 -9.80
C PHE A 8 -11.66 3.17 -11.30
N ASP A 9 -11.03 2.11 -11.80
CA ASP A 9 -11.06 1.70 -13.22
C ASP A 9 -12.33 0.91 -13.61
N THR A 10 -13.28 0.82 -12.70
CA THR A 10 -14.63 0.30 -12.92
C THR A 10 -15.65 1.43 -12.80
N THR A 11 -16.90 1.13 -13.12
CA THR A 11 -18.00 2.09 -12.96
C THR A 11 -18.17 2.49 -11.49
N LEU A 12 -18.04 3.78 -11.18
CA LEU A 12 -18.17 4.34 -9.83
C LEU A 12 -19.58 4.18 -9.20
N GLY A 13 -20.58 3.82 -10.00
CA GLY A 13 -21.98 3.85 -9.63
C GLY A 13 -22.56 5.27 -9.64
N ASN A 14 -23.84 5.38 -9.27
CA ASN A 14 -24.60 6.64 -9.23
C ASN A 14 -25.21 6.92 -7.84
N ASN A 15 -24.82 6.16 -6.81
CA ASN A 15 -25.37 6.28 -5.47
C ASN A 15 -24.65 7.38 -4.68
N PHE A 16 -24.78 8.63 -5.11
CA PHE A 16 -24.23 9.80 -4.44
C PHE A 16 -25.36 10.73 -3.98
N THR A 17 -25.34 11.09 -2.70
CA THR A 17 -26.24 12.02 -2.04
C THR A 17 -25.93 13.45 -2.44
N SER A 18 -24.64 13.81 -2.48
CA SER A 18 -24.21 15.13 -2.96
C SER A 18 -24.09 15.15 -4.48
N ALA A 19 -24.78 16.09 -5.11
CA ALA A 19 -24.68 16.32 -6.55
C ALA A 19 -23.26 16.72 -7.00
N ALA A 20 -22.42 17.24 -6.10
CA ALA A 20 -21.04 17.62 -6.39
C ALA A 20 -20.03 16.46 -6.27
N CYS A 21 -20.41 15.34 -5.63
CA CYS A 21 -19.45 14.28 -5.32
C CYS A 21 -19.01 13.51 -6.58
N LEU A 22 -19.95 13.04 -7.40
CA LEU A 22 -19.60 12.32 -8.63
C LEU A 22 -18.78 13.19 -9.62
N PRO A 23 -19.15 14.46 -9.90
CA PRO A 23 -18.31 15.35 -10.70
C PRO A 23 -16.90 15.55 -10.16
N PHE A 24 -16.74 15.60 -8.83
CA PHE A 24 -15.42 15.70 -8.21
C PHE A 24 -14.55 14.47 -8.53
N PHE A 25 -15.12 13.26 -8.44
CA PHE A 25 -14.43 12.03 -8.84
C PHE A 25 -14.00 12.05 -10.30
N GLN A 26 -14.90 12.42 -11.21
CA GLN A 26 -14.59 12.52 -12.64
C GLN A 26 -13.45 13.53 -12.90
N THR A 27 -13.44 14.64 -12.15
CA THR A 27 -12.43 15.70 -12.30
C THR A 27 -11.04 15.22 -11.91
N PHE A 28 -10.85 14.61 -10.74
CA PHE A 28 -9.51 14.17 -10.34
C PHE A 28 -9.07 12.92 -11.12
N LEU A 29 -9.98 12.02 -11.49
CA LEU A 29 -9.63 10.82 -12.27
C LEU A 29 -9.20 11.15 -13.71
N SER A 30 -9.70 12.25 -14.28
CA SER A 30 -9.26 12.74 -15.59
C SER A 30 -8.03 13.66 -15.53
N ASN A 31 -7.54 13.99 -14.32
CA ASN A 31 -6.41 14.88 -14.14
C ASN A 31 -5.07 14.15 -14.39
N ALA A 32 -4.27 14.66 -15.32
CA ALA A 32 -2.99 14.06 -15.69
C ALA A 32 -1.94 14.08 -14.56
N THR A 33 -1.96 15.10 -13.70
CA THR A 33 -1.07 15.17 -12.53
C THR A 33 -1.44 14.10 -11.51
N PHE A 34 -2.73 13.88 -11.28
CA PHE A 34 -3.20 12.80 -10.41
C PHE A 34 -2.83 11.42 -10.96
N SER A 35 -3.05 11.17 -12.26
CA SER A 35 -2.73 9.87 -12.85
C SER A 35 -1.23 9.59 -12.87
N ALA A 36 -0.38 10.62 -13.01
CA ALA A 36 1.07 10.51 -12.91
C ALA A 36 1.57 10.11 -11.50
N CYS A 37 0.76 10.33 -10.45
CA CYS A 37 1.14 10.02 -9.07
C CYS A 37 1.02 8.53 -8.69
N LEU A 38 0.41 7.70 -9.56
CA LEU A 38 0.30 6.24 -9.40
C LEU A 38 -0.04 5.81 -7.96
N PRO A 39 -1.17 6.25 -7.39
CA PRO A 39 -1.47 6.07 -5.97
C PRO A 39 -1.73 4.62 -5.61
N PHE A 40 -0.67 3.92 -5.20
CA PHE A 40 -0.72 2.54 -4.74
C PHE A 40 -1.78 2.30 -3.66
N SER A 41 -1.99 3.28 -2.78
CA SER A 41 -3.04 3.26 -1.75
C SER A 41 -4.46 3.13 -2.30
N LEU A 42 -4.75 3.75 -3.44
CA LEU A 42 -6.04 3.64 -4.12
C LEU A 42 -6.10 2.40 -5.01
N LEU A 43 -4.99 2.05 -5.67
CA LEU A 43 -4.90 0.85 -6.50
C LEU A 43 -5.23 -0.42 -5.71
N LEU A 44 -4.73 -0.52 -4.48
CA LEU A 44 -4.95 -1.65 -3.58
C LEU A 44 -6.42 -1.97 -3.28
N GLN A 45 -7.34 -1.00 -3.42
CA GLN A 45 -8.74 -1.18 -3.04
C GLN A 45 -9.71 -1.02 -4.21
N THR A 46 -9.34 -0.26 -5.24
CA THR A 46 -10.30 0.30 -6.21
C THR A 46 -9.99 -0.08 -7.65
N SER A 47 -8.86 -0.74 -7.91
CA SER A 47 -8.38 -1.02 -9.27
C SER A 47 -8.46 -2.50 -9.61
N SER A 48 -9.41 -2.84 -10.49
CA SER A 48 -9.55 -4.18 -11.06
C SER A 48 -8.35 -4.55 -11.92
N SER A 49 -7.80 -3.60 -12.68
CA SER A 49 -6.57 -3.81 -13.46
C SER A 49 -5.35 -4.04 -12.57
N PHE A 50 -5.27 -3.40 -11.40
CA PHE A 50 -4.23 -3.70 -10.42
C PHE A 50 -4.38 -5.12 -9.86
N PHE A 51 -5.60 -5.56 -9.53
CA PHE A 51 -5.85 -6.93 -9.05
C PHE A 51 -5.52 -8.02 -10.09
N GLN A 52 -5.58 -7.70 -11.38
CA GLN A 52 -5.05 -8.57 -12.44
C GLN A 52 -3.52 -8.50 -12.51
N THR A 53 -2.96 -7.30 -12.30
CA THR A 53 -1.52 -7.04 -12.35
C THR A 53 -0.75 -7.74 -11.23
N ILE A 54 -1.29 -7.80 -10.01
CA ILE A 54 -0.62 -8.48 -8.88
C ILE A 54 -0.39 -9.98 -9.14
N ARG A 55 -1.15 -10.60 -10.04
CA ARG A 55 -1.00 -12.00 -10.43
C ARG A 55 0.10 -12.21 -11.49
N GLN A 56 0.69 -11.14 -12.00
CA GLN A 56 1.69 -11.16 -13.07
C GLN A 56 3.00 -10.50 -12.58
N PRO A 57 4.01 -11.28 -12.14
CA PRO A 57 5.21 -10.73 -11.50
C PRO A 57 5.91 -9.62 -12.29
N ALA A 58 6.05 -9.78 -13.61
CA ALA A 58 6.68 -8.78 -14.47
C ALA A 58 5.84 -7.50 -14.65
N ARG A 59 4.50 -7.56 -14.54
CA ARG A 59 3.66 -6.36 -14.57
C ARG A 59 3.61 -5.68 -13.20
N LEU A 60 3.59 -6.46 -12.13
CA LEU A 60 3.67 -5.95 -10.77
C LEU A 60 4.98 -5.20 -10.55
N ALA A 61 6.11 -5.79 -10.94
CA ALA A 61 7.43 -5.15 -10.86
C ALA A 61 7.43 -3.80 -11.61
N ARG A 62 6.97 -3.78 -12.87
CA ARG A 62 6.86 -2.53 -13.66
C ARG A 62 5.96 -1.47 -13.01
N THR A 63 4.86 -1.88 -12.39
CA THR A 63 3.94 -0.95 -11.71
C THR A 63 4.59 -0.35 -10.46
N LEU A 64 5.29 -1.18 -9.68
CA LEU A 64 6.02 -0.72 -8.50
C LEU A 64 7.22 0.16 -8.90
N ASP A 65 7.97 -0.21 -9.94
CA ASP A 65 9.05 0.62 -10.48
C ASP A 65 8.55 2.00 -10.91
N ALA A 66 7.44 2.06 -11.66
CA ALA A 66 6.83 3.32 -12.07
C ALA A 66 6.30 4.12 -10.87
N THR A 67 5.69 3.46 -9.88
CA THR A 67 5.24 4.12 -8.66
C THR A 67 6.44 4.75 -7.94
N CYS A 68 7.54 4.03 -7.78
CA CYS A 68 8.69 4.46 -6.97
C CYS A 68 9.57 5.53 -7.62
N THR A 69 9.26 5.99 -8.84
CA THR A 69 9.97 7.09 -9.51
C THR A 69 9.20 8.43 -9.46
N VAL A 70 7.96 8.45 -8.95
CA VAL A 70 7.17 9.68 -8.85
C VAL A 70 7.72 10.62 -7.77
N ASN A 71 7.43 11.92 -7.90
CA ASN A 71 7.71 12.90 -6.84
C ASN A 71 6.70 12.73 -5.69
N VAL A 72 7.07 11.93 -4.69
CA VAL A 72 6.22 11.64 -3.53
C VAL A 72 5.79 12.91 -2.77
N THR A 73 6.62 13.96 -2.75
CA THR A 73 6.29 15.20 -2.02
C THR A 73 5.11 15.93 -2.68
N ASP A 74 5.20 16.16 -3.99
CA ASP A 74 4.15 16.84 -4.75
C ASP A 74 2.87 16.01 -4.78
N CYS A 75 3.01 14.70 -4.98
CA CYS A 75 1.88 13.80 -5.00
C CYS A 75 1.20 13.67 -3.63
N SER A 76 1.96 13.64 -2.53
CA SER A 76 1.38 13.63 -1.18
C SER A 76 0.61 14.92 -0.90
N LEU A 77 1.14 16.08 -1.35
CA LEU A 77 0.43 17.35 -1.25
C LEU A 77 -0.86 17.36 -2.07
N LEU A 78 -0.83 16.86 -3.31
CA LEU A 78 -2.02 16.72 -4.15
C LEU A 78 -3.07 15.84 -3.49
N MET A 79 -2.69 14.66 -2.98
CA MET A 79 -3.60 13.73 -2.31
C MET A 79 -4.19 14.35 -1.04
N SER A 80 -3.40 15.09 -0.27
CA SER A 80 -3.88 15.83 0.92
C SER A 80 -4.92 16.90 0.55
N ASN A 81 -4.69 17.65 -0.53
CA ASN A 81 -5.63 18.65 -1.03
C ASN A 81 -6.94 18.00 -1.52
N LEU A 82 -6.85 16.90 -2.28
CA LEU A 82 -8.01 16.14 -2.74
C LEU A 82 -8.80 15.56 -1.56
N ASN A 83 -8.13 15.03 -0.54
CA ASN A 83 -8.79 14.51 0.67
C ASN A 83 -9.54 15.62 1.43
N THR A 84 -8.95 16.81 1.53
CA THR A 84 -9.59 17.97 2.18
C THR A 84 -10.85 18.39 1.43
N GLN A 85 -10.78 18.46 0.09
CA GLN A 85 -11.94 18.78 -0.74
C GLN A 85 -13.03 17.71 -0.63
N LEU A 86 -12.67 16.43 -0.75
CA LEU A 86 -13.59 15.30 -0.65
C LEU A 86 -14.36 15.30 0.68
N ARG A 87 -13.67 15.56 1.79
CA ARG A 87 -14.26 15.60 3.14
C ARG A 87 -15.12 16.82 3.41
N SER A 88 -15.08 17.84 2.55
CA SER A 88 -15.89 19.04 2.72
C SER A 88 -17.38 18.73 2.49
N GLN A 89 -18.25 19.38 3.26
CA GLN A 89 -19.70 19.22 3.12
C GLN A 89 -20.21 19.66 1.74
N ALA A 90 -19.49 20.55 1.06
CA ALA A 90 -19.82 21.03 -0.27
C ALA A 90 -19.57 19.99 -1.38
N VAL A 91 -18.73 18.97 -1.14
CA VAL A 91 -18.33 18.00 -2.17
C VAL A 91 -18.90 16.62 -1.86
N CYS A 92 -18.29 15.84 -0.95
CA CYS A 92 -18.75 14.50 -0.60
C CYS A 92 -19.01 14.33 0.91
N GLY A 93 -19.05 15.39 1.71
CA GLY A 93 -19.21 15.27 3.17
C GLY A 93 -20.49 14.54 3.59
N ALA A 94 -21.61 14.78 2.90
CA ALA A 94 -22.86 14.03 3.13
C ALA A 94 -22.68 12.53 2.83
N ASP A 95 -22.11 12.19 1.68
CA ASP A 95 -21.83 10.81 1.28
C ASP A 95 -20.88 10.10 2.25
N LEU A 96 -19.84 10.81 2.71
CA LEU A 96 -18.90 10.29 3.68
C LEU A 96 -19.58 10.01 5.03
N SER A 97 -20.47 10.91 5.47
CA SER A 97 -21.23 10.75 6.73
C SER A 97 -22.24 9.59 6.67
N LEU A 98 -22.76 9.28 5.48
CA LEU A 98 -23.68 8.18 5.23
C LEU A 98 -22.96 6.85 4.93
N GLY A 99 -21.63 6.83 5.01
CA GLY A 99 -20.87 5.60 4.84
C GLY A 99 -20.73 5.16 3.38
N ASN A 100 -20.80 6.06 2.40
CA ASN A 100 -20.63 5.72 1.00
C ASN A 100 -19.25 5.04 0.79
N PRO A 101 -19.20 3.78 0.31
CA PRO A 101 -17.96 3.01 0.25
C PRO A 101 -16.94 3.59 -0.73
N VAL A 102 -17.38 4.17 -1.85
CA VAL A 102 -16.50 4.79 -2.86
C VAL A 102 -15.80 6.01 -2.25
N VAL A 103 -16.56 6.83 -1.51
CA VAL A 103 -16.05 8.03 -0.85
C VAL A 103 -15.13 7.68 0.32
N ILE A 104 -15.48 6.67 1.13
CA ILE A 104 -14.60 6.16 2.21
C ILE A 104 -13.29 5.62 1.64
N GLN A 105 -13.34 4.78 0.60
CA GLN A 105 -12.15 4.21 -0.03
C GLN A 105 -11.24 5.30 -0.59
N ALA A 106 -11.80 6.32 -1.24
CA ALA A 106 -11.03 7.46 -1.72
C ALA A 106 -10.38 8.24 -0.56
N ALA A 107 -11.15 8.58 0.48
CA ALA A 107 -10.67 9.33 1.64
C ALA A 107 -9.53 8.60 2.37
N ASN A 108 -9.67 7.28 2.56
CA ASN A 108 -8.65 6.44 3.20
C ASN A 108 -7.43 6.28 2.30
N GLY A 109 -7.62 6.07 1.00
CA GLY A 109 -6.52 5.96 0.04
C GLY A 109 -5.72 7.26 -0.09
N PHE A 110 -6.37 8.42 -0.10
CA PHE A 110 -5.68 9.70 -0.08
C PHE A 110 -4.89 9.92 1.21
N ALA A 111 -5.48 9.63 2.37
CA ALA A 111 -4.81 9.78 3.66
C ALA A 111 -3.58 8.86 3.79
N ALA A 112 -3.68 7.65 3.24
CA ALA A 112 -2.64 6.62 3.32
C ALA A 112 -1.59 6.68 2.21
N TYR A 113 -1.66 7.67 1.29
CA TYR A 113 -0.80 7.73 0.11
C TYR A 113 0.69 7.65 0.44
N ASP A 114 1.22 8.53 1.31
CA ASP A 114 2.64 8.55 1.65
C ASP A 114 3.09 7.23 2.32
N VAL A 115 2.31 6.74 3.29
CA VAL A 115 2.62 5.52 4.04
C VAL A 115 2.70 4.31 3.12
N LEU A 116 1.74 4.18 2.19
CA LEU A 116 1.69 3.05 1.28
C LEU A 116 2.62 3.19 0.08
N TYR A 117 2.93 4.41 -0.34
CA TYR A 117 4.01 4.67 -1.28
C TYR A 117 5.34 4.14 -0.71
N ARG A 118 5.70 4.53 0.52
CA ARG A 118 6.94 4.07 1.16
C ARG A 118 6.97 2.56 1.29
N ALA A 119 5.86 1.95 1.74
CA ALA A 119 5.76 0.50 1.88
C ALA A 119 5.87 -0.25 0.54
N ALA A 120 5.25 0.27 -0.53
CA ALA A 120 5.34 -0.30 -1.87
C ALA A 120 6.78 -0.27 -2.41
N CYS A 121 7.52 0.80 -2.08
CA CYS A 121 8.90 1.01 -2.51
C CYS A 121 9.96 0.32 -1.65
N LEU A 122 9.56 -0.32 -0.53
CA LEU A 122 10.47 -1.16 0.23
C LEU A 122 10.94 -2.33 -0.62
N LYS A 123 12.26 -2.49 -0.71
CA LYS A 123 12.92 -3.63 -1.36
C LYS A 123 13.55 -4.52 -0.30
N SER A 124 13.45 -5.83 -0.50
CA SER A 124 14.13 -6.81 0.34
C SER A 124 15.63 -6.57 0.28
N ARG A 125 16.25 -6.43 1.45
CA ARG A 125 17.70 -6.51 1.59
C ARG A 125 18.08 -7.98 1.49
N LEU A 126 18.32 -8.48 0.28
CA LEU A 126 19.10 -9.71 0.17
C LEU A 126 20.48 -9.41 0.80
N PRO A 127 21.08 -10.32 1.59
CA PRO A 127 22.49 -10.20 1.88
C PRO A 127 23.22 -10.19 0.53
N THR A 128 23.76 -9.04 0.16
CA THR A 128 24.79 -8.99 -0.87
C THR A 128 25.91 -9.91 -0.37
N PRO A 129 26.41 -10.88 -1.18
CA PRO A 129 27.64 -11.55 -0.81
C PRO A 129 28.67 -10.45 -0.60
N SER A 130 29.02 -10.25 0.67
CA SER A 130 30.00 -9.25 1.05
C SER A 130 31.27 -9.62 0.32
N SER A 131 31.77 -8.64 -0.41
CA SER A 131 33.09 -8.61 -1.03
C SER A 131 34.16 -9.15 -0.08
N SER A 132 34.44 -10.44 -0.20
CA SER A 132 35.73 -11.05 0.12
C SER A 132 36.13 -11.85 -1.11
N SER A 133 37.28 -11.46 -1.66
CA SER A 133 37.98 -11.86 -2.88
C SER A 133 38.01 -13.37 -3.23
N PRO A 134 38.39 -13.73 -4.47
CA PRO A 134 38.06 -15.01 -5.09
C PRO A 134 39.14 -16.07 -4.84
N THR A 135 38.73 -17.33 -4.68
CA THR A 135 39.57 -18.48 -5.09
C THR A 135 38.72 -19.68 -5.51
N SER A 136 39.02 -20.14 -6.74
CA SER A 136 38.99 -21.52 -7.26
C SER A 136 37.66 -22.28 -7.45
N SER A 137 37.18 -22.20 -8.70
CA SER A 137 36.96 -23.32 -9.64
C SER A 137 36.11 -24.53 -9.24
N SER A 138 34.89 -24.61 -9.79
CA SER A 138 34.43 -25.76 -10.60
C SER A 138 33.12 -25.47 -11.34
N PRO A 139 32.91 -26.03 -12.56
CA PRO A 139 31.73 -25.79 -13.36
C PRO A 139 30.67 -26.86 -13.08
N SER A 140 29.43 -26.45 -12.84
CA SER A 140 28.28 -27.34 -13.01
C SER A 140 27.06 -26.53 -13.42
N SER A 141 26.64 -26.84 -14.64
CA SER A 141 25.58 -26.23 -15.41
C SER A 141 24.22 -26.48 -14.76
N VAL A 142 23.61 -25.41 -14.24
CA VAL A 142 22.16 -25.32 -14.07
C VAL A 142 21.77 -23.92 -14.57
N PRO A 143 20.84 -23.77 -15.53
CA PRO A 143 20.32 -22.45 -15.86
C PRO A 143 19.45 -21.98 -14.68
N ALA A 144 20.05 -21.22 -13.77
CA ALA A 144 19.32 -20.41 -12.82
C ALA A 144 18.47 -19.39 -13.61
N PRO A 145 17.24 -19.05 -13.17
CA PRO A 145 16.47 -18.01 -13.82
C PRO A 145 17.26 -16.71 -13.75
N THR A 146 17.66 -16.22 -14.92
CA THR A 146 18.23 -14.91 -15.17
C THR A 146 17.31 -13.84 -14.57
N SER A 147 17.72 -13.29 -13.44
CA SER A 147 17.21 -12.01 -12.93
C SER A 147 18.38 -11.19 -12.40
N THR A 148 19.22 -10.78 -13.34
CA THR A 148 20.14 -9.66 -13.16
C THR A 148 19.32 -8.39 -13.04
N SER A 149 19.10 -7.94 -11.82
CA SER A 149 18.91 -6.52 -11.50
C SER A 149 19.45 -6.33 -10.10
N SER A 150 20.53 -5.57 -9.96
CA SER A 150 21.20 -5.27 -8.69
C SER A 150 20.38 -4.35 -7.76
N GLY A 151 19.04 -4.48 -7.78
CA GLY A 151 18.10 -3.90 -6.84
C GLY A 151 17.16 -4.99 -6.35
N GLY A 152 17.05 -5.17 -5.03
CA GLY A 152 16.26 -6.25 -4.41
C GLY A 152 14.80 -6.29 -4.84
N GLN A 153 14.15 -7.44 -4.70
CA GLN A 153 12.72 -7.60 -4.99
C GLN A 153 11.88 -6.74 -4.05
N TYR A 154 10.81 -6.12 -4.55
CA TYR A 154 9.89 -5.35 -3.71
C TYR A 154 9.23 -6.23 -2.64
N CYS A 155 9.18 -5.74 -1.40
CA CYS A 155 8.57 -6.42 -0.28
C CYS A 155 7.08 -6.69 -0.50
N PHE A 156 6.38 -5.77 -1.17
CA PHE A 156 4.99 -6.00 -1.55
C PHE A 156 4.85 -7.16 -2.56
N SER A 157 5.73 -7.22 -3.56
CA SER A 157 5.73 -8.32 -4.55
C SER A 157 5.93 -9.67 -3.87
N LEU A 158 6.93 -9.75 -2.98
CA LEU A 158 7.17 -10.95 -2.18
C LEU A 158 5.97 -11.36 -1.33
N ALA A 159 5.28 -10.40 -0.71
CA ALA A 159 4.06 -10.68 0.06
C ALA A 159 2.90 -11.14 -0.83
N ALA A 160 2.68 -10.47 -1.97
CA ALA A 160 1.56 -10.73 -2.87
C ALA A 160 1.69 -12.08 -3.61
N THR A 161 2.92 -12.56 -3.85
CA THR A 161 3.16 -13.83 -4.56
C THR A 161 3.50 -15.01 -3.64
N ASN A 162 3.52 -14.82 -2.32
CA ASN A 162 3.85 -15.88 -1.37
C ASN A 162 2.62 -16.76 -1.08
N LEU A 163 2.51 -17.87 -1.82
CA LEU A 163 1.42 -18.82 -1.68
C LEU A 163 1.46 -19.61 -0.35
N SER A 164 2.59 -19.66 0.34
CA SER A 164 2.73 -20.34 1.64
C SER A 164 2.24 -19.48 2.81
N ALA A 165 2.13 -18.16 2.62
CA ALA A 165 1.67 -17.22 3.63
C ALA A 165 0.82 -16.11 2.99
N PRO A 166 -0.37 -16.44 2.45
CA PRO A 166 -1.20 -15.49 1.70
C PRO A 166 -1.63 -14.27 2.54
N ASP A 167 -1.72 -14.43 3.86
CA ASP A 167 -2.09 -13.35 4.79
C ASP A 167 -1.05 -12.22 4.85
N SER A 168 0.16 -12.44 4.31
CA SER A 168 1.21 -11.41 4.23
C SER A 168 0.71 -10.16 3.50
N MET A 169 -0.12 -10.33 2.47
CA MET A 169 -0.66 -9.21 1.70
C MET A 169 -1.61 -8.33 2.53
N TYR A 170 -2.36 -8.92 3.48
CA TYR A 170 -3.33 -8.19 4.32
C TYR A 170 -2.69 -7.11 5.19
N THR A 171 -1.40 -7.23 5.48
CA THR A 171 -0.65 -6.19 6.22
C THR A 171 -0.62 -4.85 5.48
N TYR A 172 -0.60 -4.85 4.15
CA TYR A 172 -0.59 -3.62 3.33
C TYR A 172 -1.94 -2.90 3.29
N PHE A 173 -2.99 -3.46 3.89
CA PHE A 173 -4.29 -2.81 4.03
C PHE A 173 -4.45 -2.06 5.37
N LEU A 174 -3.50 -2.23 6.30
CA LEU A 174 -3.52 -1.55 7.61
C LEU A 174 -3.58 -0.02 7.47
N PRO A 175 -2.80 0.63 6.59
CA PRO A 175 -2.88 2.08 6.42
C PRO A 175 -4.21 2.58 5.87
N LEU A 176 -4.97 1.71 5.22
CA LEU A 176 -6.30 1.99 4.67
C LEU A 176 -7.41 1.88 5.72
N GLY A 177 -7.05 1.58 6.97
CA GLY A 177 -7.99 1.40 8.08
C GLY A 177 -8.60 0.00 8.18
N LEU A 178 -8.16 -0.94 7.33
CA LEU A 178 -8.60 -2.33 7.38
C LEU A 178 -7.77 -3.11 8.40
N LYS A 179 -8.43 -3.84 9.28
CA LYS A 179 -7.78 -4.60 10.36
C LYS A 179 -7.20 -5.91 9.82
N LEU A 180 -6.04 -6.29 10.34
CA LEU A 180 -5.51 -7.64 10.14
C LEU A 180 -6.38 -8.65 10.88
N PRO A 181 -6.80 -9.76 10.26
CA PRO A 181 -7.51 -10.84 10.95
C PRO A 181 -6.69 -11.36 12.16
N PRO A 182 -7.34 -11.70 13.28
CA PRO A 182 -6.64 -12.13 14.50
C PRO A 182 -5.93 -13.47 14.38
N ASP A 183 -6.29 -14.28 13.38
CA ASP A 183 -5.73 -15.59 13.06
C ASP A 183 -4.76 -15.55 11.85
N ALA A 184 -4.51 -14.36 11.29
CA ALA A 184 -3.61 -14.16 10.16
C ALA A 184 -2.19 -14.68 10.45
N ARG A 185 -1.61 -15.39 9.47
CA ARG A 185 -0.26 -16.00 9.54
C ARG A 185 0.65 -15.45 8.44
N PRO A 186 1.07 -14.19 8.52
CA PRO A 186 1.96 -13.61 7.53
C PRO A 186 3.36 -14.25 7.61
N ALA A 187 4.13 -14.17 6.51
CA ALA A 187 5.50 -14.68 6.50
C ALA A 187 6.42 -13.78 7.33
N CYS A 188 7.09 -14.37 8.32
CA CYS A 188 8.02 -13.69 9.24
C CYS A 188 9.36 -13.35 8.57
N THR A 189 9.31 -12.42 7.61
CA THR A 189 10.45 -12.00 6.78
C THR A 189 11.00 -10.65 7.22
N GLY A 190 12.24 -10.33 6.81
CA GLY A 190 12.79 -8.98 6.96
C GLY A 190 11.89 -7.91 6.32
N CYS A 191 11.27 -8.22 5.19
CA CYS A 191 10.27 -7.36 4.56
C CYS A 191 9.07 -7.07 5.46
N LEU A 192 8.48 -8.09 6.09
CA LEU A 192 7.36 -7.87 7.02
C LEU A 192 7.80 -6.98 8.19
N LYS A 193 9.00 -7.24 8.74
CA LYS A 193 9.57 -6.44 9.84
C LYS A 193 9.76 -4.97 9.45
N ASP A 194 10.36 -4.71 8.29
CA ASP A 194 10.63 -3.36 7.78
C ASP A 194 9.31 -2.63 7.44
N THR A 195 8.35 -3.31 6.82
CA THR A 195 7.00 -2.77 6.54
C THR A 195 6.28 -2.38 7.83
N MET A 196 6.23 -3.28 8.82
CA MET A 196 5.59 -3.00 10.11
C MET A 196 6.32 -1.92 10.91
N ALA A 197 7.63 -1.75 10.75
CA ALA A 197 8.37 -0.64 11.37
C ALA A 197 7.96 0.72 10.77
N GLY A 198 7.77 0.79 9.45
CA GLY A 198 7.23 1.99 8.79
C GLY A 198 5.81 2.32 9.22
N PHE A 199 4.97 1.29 9.39
CA PHE A 199 3.61 1.44 9.90
C PHE A 199 3.58 1.90 11.37
N ALA A 200 4.51 1.42 12.20
CA ALA A 200 4.67 1.89 13.58
C ALA A 200 4.89 3.41 13.64
N GLN A 201 5.81 3.92 12.81
CA GLN A 201 6.10 5.35 12.76
C GLN A 201 4.88 6.13 12.30
N SER A 202 4.24 5.66 11.23
CA SER A 202 3.05 6.28 10.65
C SER A 202 1.86 6.28 11.60
N ALA A 203 1.75 5.28 12.49
CA ALA A 203 0.71 5.19 13.49
C ALA A 203 0.78 6.32 14.55
N THR A 204 1.93 6.97 14.71
CA THR A 204 2.07 8.14 15.61
C THR A 204 1.50 9.44 15.01
N ILE A 205 1.21 9.44 13.70
CA ILE A 205 0.75 10.63 12.97
C ILE A 205 -0.78 10.66 12.99
N LYS A 206 -1.36 11.81 13.38
CA LYS A 206 -2.82 12.01 13.42
C LYS A 206 -3.43 11.91 12.02
N GLY A 207 -4.64 11.37 11.94
CA GLY A 207 -5.41 11.27 10.69
C GLY A 207 -5.01 10.11 9.78
N GLN A 208 -4.03 9.29 10.17
CA GLN A 208 -3.65 8.07 9.47
C GLN A 208 -4.58 6.91 9.85
N GLY A 209 -5.02 6.12 8.88
CA GLY A 209 -5.83 4.92 9.14
C GLY A 209 -5.07 3.88 9.97
N VAL A 210 -3.75 3.79 9.74
CA VAL A 210 -2.86 2.85 10.46
C VAL A 210 -2.85 3.07 11.97
N ALA A 211 -3.10 4.30 12.45
CA ALA A 211 -3.15 4.58 13.88
C ALA A 211 -4.28 3.80 14.60
N GLY A 212 -5.36 3.47 13.89
CA GLY A 212 -6.47 2.68 14.40
C GLY A 212 -6.32 1.17 14.23
N THR A 213 -5.33 0.70 13.47
CA THR A 213 -5.15 -0.72 13.10
C THR A 213 -3.83 -1.32 13.58
N TYR A 214 -2.81 -0.48 13.84
CA TYR A 214 -1.45 -0.93 14.09
C TYR A 214 -1.31 -1.84 15.31
N GLU A 215 -1.75 -1.41 16.50
CA GLU A 215 -1.48 -2.17 17.73
C GLU A 215 -2.10 -3.56 17.73
N ALA A 216 -3.32 -3.70 17.21
CA ALA A 216 -3.97 -5.00 17.08
C ALA A 216 -3.22 -5.89 16.07
N ALA A 217 -2.80 -5.33 14.94
CA ALA A 217 -2.04 -6.06 13.93
C ALA A 217 -0.65 -6.46 14.45
N ALA A 218 0.03 -5.57 15.18
CA ALA A 218 1.33 -5.83 15.78
C ALA A 218 1.23 -6.96 16.82
N ALA A 219 0.15 -7.03 17.59
CA ALA A 219 -0.13 -8.15 18.49
C ALA A 219 -0.27 -9.48 17.76
N THR A 220 -1.03 -9.51 16.66
CA THR A 220 -1.18 -10.71 15.82
C THR A 220 0.15 -11.14 15.21
N VAL A 221 0.92 -10.19 14.66
CA VAL A 221 2.22 -10.48 14.04
C VAL A 221 3.22 -11.00 15.08
N GLU A 222 3.31 -10.38 16.25
CA GLU A 222 4.21 -10.82 17.33
C GLU A 222 3.85 -12.21 17.86
N LYS A 223 2.55 -12.51 18.00
CA LYS A 223 2.07 -13.84 18.39
C LYS A 223 2.53 -14.94 17.41
N TRP A 224 2.61 -14.63 16.12
CA TRP A 224 2.98 -15.59 15.08
C TRP A 224 4.49 -15.64 14.81
N CYS A 225 5.15 -14.48 14.82
CA CYS A 225 6.56 -14.34 14.43
C CYS A 225 7.55 -14.28 15.61
N GLY A 226 7.04 -14.29 16.85
CA GLY A 226 7.84 -14.26 18.05
C GLY A 226 8.00 -12.85 18.64
N GLU A 227 8.37 -12.84 19.92
CA GLU A 227 8.58 -11.63 20.71
C GLU A 227 9.64 -10.71 20.07
N GLY A 228 9.36 -9.40 20.05
CA GLY A 228 10.29 -8.40 19.52
C GLY A 228 10.40 -8.37 17.99
N PHE A 229 9.56 -9.13 17.28
CA PHE A 229 9.53 -9.10 15.81
C PHE A 229 9.03 -7.73 15.28
N VAL A 230 8.02 -7.15 15.92
CA VAL A 230 7.46 -5.82 15.63
C VAL A 230 7.51 -4.92 16.87
N ARG A 231 7.37 -3.60 16.68
CA ARG A 231 7.23 -2.65 17.78
C ARG A 231 5.81 -2.72 18.34
N ARG A 232 5.69 -2.70 19.66
CA ARG A 232 4.42 -2.65 20.40
C ARG A 232 4.34 -1.39 21.23
N GLY A 233 3.14 -1.01 21.67
CA GLY A 233 2.95 0.10 22.59
C GLY A 233 3.35 1.45 22.00
N VAL A 234 3.13 1.63 20.70
CA VAL A 234 3.38 2.89 20.00
C VAL A 234 2.36 3.93 20.48
N GLY A 235 2.82 5.15 20.74
CA GLY A 235 1.93 6.28 21.03
C GLY A 235 1.11 6.63 19.78
N VAL A 236 -0.07 6.02 19.63
CA VAL A 236 -0.91 6.20 18.45
C VAL A 236 -1.45 7.63 18.37
N GLY A 237 -1.32 8.24 17.19
CA GLY A 237 -2.04 9.47 16.87
C GLY A 237 -3.54 9.20 16.81
N SER A 238 -4.38 10.23 17.00
CA SER A 238 -5.81 10.07 16.75
C SER A 238 -6.02 9.59 15.32
N ALA A 239 -6.60 8.38 15.15
CA ALA A 239 -6.96 7.86 13.84
C ALA A 239 -7.98 8.80 13.17
N ASN A 240 -8.00 8.84 11.84
CA ASN A 240 -9.15 9.42 11.13
C ASN A 240 -10.35 8.52 11.45
N ALA A 241 -11.19 8.97 12.39
CA ALA A 241 -12.30 8.20 12.90
C ALA A 241 -13.39 8.08 11.82
N GLY A 242 -13.20 7.18 10.85
CA GLY A 242 -14.31 6.45 10.22
C GLY A 242 -14.78 5.40 11.22
N SER A 243 -15.36 5.84 12.34
CA SER A 243 -15.92 4.94 13.34
C SER A 243 -17.32 4.52 12.92
N ARG A 244 -17.41 3.23 12.60
CA ARG A 244 -18.58 2.33 12.69
C ARG A 244 -19.57 2.37 11.54
#